data_AF-A0A948AHC9-F1
#
_entry.id   AF-A0A948AHC9-F1
#
_cell.length_a   1.000
_cell.length_b   1.000
_cell.length_c   1.000
_cell.angle_alpha   90.00
_cell.angle_beta   90.00
_cell.angle_gamma   90.00
#
_symmetry.space_group_name_H-M   'P 1'
#
loop_
_entity.id
_entity.type
_entity.pdbx_description
1 polymer ?
#
loop_
_entity_poly.entity_id
_entity_poly.type
_entity_poly.pdbx_seq_one_letter_code
_entity_poly.pdbx_strand_id
1 'polypeptide(L)'
;RLLWACDGNFVRGEDSFVRAQFAARPLIWQAYRQEEGAHLDKLAAFLDLYCADLPSADASLVREMWQAWNREEDMAILWPGWIEALPTLSAHARTWATHLAKQSDLASNLVKFINKLLESRAF
;
A
#
# COMPACT_ATOMS: atom_id res chain seq x y z
N ARG A 1 8.03 11.28 10.23
CA ARG A 1 8.31 11.10 11.68
C ARG A 1 7.20 10.30 12.35
N LEU A 2 5.93 10.75 12.33
CA LEU A 2 4.81 10.00 12.94
C LEU A 2 4.68 8.57 12.41
N LEU A 3 4.57 8.39 11.09
CA LEU A 3 4.38 7.06 10.47
C LEU A 3 5.47 6.04 10.84
N TRP A 4 6.70 6.49 11.07
CA TRP A 4 7.84 5.64 11.45
C TRP A 4 7.82 5.21 12.92
N ALA A 5 7.18 6.02 13.77
CA ALA A 5 7.09 5.80 15.20
C ALA A 5 5.89 4.91 15.59
N CYS A 6 4.91 4.75 14.72
CA CYS A 6 3.76 3.89 14.95
C CYS A 6 4.07 2.41 14.65
N ASP A 7 3.36 1.51 15.33
CA ASP A 7 3.41 0.06 15.04
C ASP A 7 2.40 -0.36 13.95
N GLY A 8 1.42 0.49 13.66
CA GLY A 8 0.47 0.34 12.56
C GLY A 8 -0.08 1.70 12.12
N ASN A 9 -0.34 1.88 10.83
CA ASN A 9 -0.76 3.17 10.28
C ASN A 9 -2.07 3.06 9.46
N PHE A 10 -3.13 3.71 9.94
CA PHE A 10 -4.35 3.91 9.16
C PHE A 10 -4.21 5.22 8.40
N VAL A 11 -4.20 5.15 7.07
CA VAL A 11 -3.92 6.28 6.18
C VAL A 11 -4.94 6.37 5.06
N ARG A 12 -5.00 7.53 4.38
CA ARG A 12 -6.00 7.76 3.34
C ARG A 12 -5.46 8.55 2.14
N GLY A 13 -6.20 8.52 1.04
CA GLY A 13 -5.79 9.22 -0.18
C GLY A 13 -4.48 8.67 -0.74
N GLU A 14 -3.70 9.49 -1.45
CA GLU A 14 -2.58 8.97 -2.24
C GLU A 14 -1.22 9.25 -1.59
N ASP A 15 -0.93 10.50 -1.23
CA ASP A 15 0.38 10.86 -0.66
C ASP A 15 0.65 10.13 0.67
N SER A 16 -0.31 10.14 1.60
CA SER A 16 -0.11 9.47 2.89
C SER A 16 -0.06 7.94 2.77
N PHE A 17 -0.73 7.38 1.77
CA PHE A 17 -0.65 5.95 1.42
C PHE A 17 0.74 5.56 0.92
N VAL A 18 1.33 6.34 0.01
CA VAL A 18 2.70 6.12 -0.46
C VAL A 18 3.70 6.28 0.70
N ARG A 19 3.56 7.33 1.51
CA ARG A 19 4.47 7.55 2.67
C ARG A 19 4.38 6.43 3.70
N ALA A 20 3.20 5.86 3.94
CA ALA A 20 3.03 4.75 4.88
C ALA A 20 3.71 3.47 4.39
N GLN A 21 3.70 3.20 3.09
CA GLN A 21 4.45 2.08 2.51
C GLN A 21 5.94 2.25 2.74
N PHE A 22 6.51 3.44 2.47
CA PHE A 22 7.91 3.74 2.77
C PHE A 22 8.22 3.86 4.26
N ALA A 23 7.21 3.94 5.13
CA ALA A 23 7.41 3.87 6.56
C ALA A 23 7.72 2.44 7.05
N ALA A 24 7.52 1.43 6.20
CA ALA A 24 7.87 0.03 6.46
C ALA A 24 7.23 -0.52 7.75
N ARG A 25 5.99 -0.10 7.99
CA ARG A 25 5.12 -0.55 9.09
C ARG A 25 3.82 -1.12 8.52
N PRO A 26 3.16 -2.06 9.22
CA PRO A 26 1.80 -2.45 8.89
C PRO A 26 0.91 -1.22 8.65
N LEU A 27 0.07 -1.28 7.62
CA LEU A 27 -0.84 -0.18 7.29
C LEU A 27 -2.22 -0.69 6.89
N ILE A 28 -3.19 0.20 6.97
CA ILE A 28 -4.52 0.07 6.37
C ILE A 28 -4.79 1.32 5.55
N TRP A 29 -5.18 1.13 4.29
CA TRP A 29 -5.49 2.23 3.38
C TRP A 29 -6.99 2.43 3.25
N GLN A 30 -7.45 3.66 3.51
CA GLN A 30 -8.78 4.13 3.14
C GLN A 30 -8.72 4.85 1.79
N ALA A 31 -9.19 4.19 0.74
CA ALA A 31 -9.34 4.81 -0.57
C ALA A 31 -10.47 5.85 -0.54
N TYR A 32 -10.34 6.93 -1.31
CA TYR A 32 -11.45 7.87 -1.45
C TYR A 32 -12.60 7.19 -2.17
N ARG A 33 -13.81 7.26 -1.63
CA ARG A 33 -15.01 6.73 -2.27
C ARG A 33 -15.20 7.40 -3.63
N GLN A 34 -15.40 6.58 -4.65
CA GLN A 34 -15.66 7.01 -6.02
C GLN A 34 -17.00 6.48 -6.51
N GLU A 35 -17.54 7.12 -7.54
CA GLU A 35 -18.74 6.68 -8.25
C GLU A 35 -18.61 5.21 -8.67
N GLU A 36 -19.75 4.51 -8.66
CA GLU A 36 -19.86 3.09 -9.06
C GLU A 36 -18.97 2.11 -8.28
N GLY A 37 -18.30 2.55 -7.21
CA GLY A 37 -17.45 1.67 -6.41
C GLY A 37 -16.02 1.48 -6.95
N ALA A 38 -15.58 2.25 -7.95
CA ALA A 38 -14.26 2.11 -8.59
C ALA A 38 -13.06 2.11 -7.62
N HIS A 39 -13.21 2.77 -6.46
CA HIS A 39 -12.22 2.76 -5.38
C HIS A 39 -11.95 1.36 -4.81
N LEU A 40 -12.95 0.46 -4.83
CA LEU A 40 -12.81 -0.93 -4.41
C LEU A 40 -12.02 -1.75 -5.42
N ASP A 41 -12.12 -1.46 -6.72
CA ASP A 41 -11.31 -2.11 -7.76
C ASP A 41 -9.85 -1.70 -7.62
N LYS A 42 -9.58 -0.41 -7.38
CA LYS A 42 -8.23 0.10 -7.09
C LYS A 42 -7.65 -0.54 -5.83
N LEU A 43 -8.46 -0.71 -4.80
CA LEU A 43 -8.09 -1.41 -3.56
C LEU A 43 -7.74 -2.88 -3.84
N ALA A 44 -8.59 -3.60 -4.56
CA ALA A 44 -8.40 -5.01 -4.88
C ALA A 44 -7.12 -5.23 -5.71
N ALA A 45 -6.92 -4.43 -6.75
CA ALA A 45 -5.72 -4.49 -7.59
C ALA A 45 -4.44 -4.22 -6.79
N PHE A 46 -4.47 -3.28 -5.85
CA PHE A 46 -3.32 -3.06 -4.97
C PHE A 46 -3.10 -4.24 -4.02
N LEU A 47 -4.16 -4.79 -3.42
CA LEU A 47 -4.08 -5.94 -2.52
C LEU A 47 -3.54 -7.19 -3.23
N ASP A 48 -3.82 -7.36 -4.52
CA ASP A 48 -3.24 -8.43 -5.33
C ASP A 48 -1.73 -8.35 -5.44
N LEU A 49 -1.19 -7.13 -5.58
CA LEU A 49 0.25 -6.90 -5.61
C LEU A 49 0.87 -6.99 -4.21
N TYR A 50 0.28 -6.31 -3.24
CA TYR A 50 0.81 -6.21 -1.89
C TYR A 50 0.82 -7.58 -1.20
N CYS A 51 -0.26 -8.36 -1.30
CA CYS A 51 -0.37 -9.65 -0.62
C CYS A 51 0.27 -10.82 -1.38
N ALA A 52 0.90 -10.60 -2.54
CA ALA A 52 1.42 -11.69 -3.39
C ALA A 52 2.46 -12.58 -2.68
N ASP A 53 3.28 -11.98 -1.81
CA ASP A 53 4.36 -12.67 -1.08
C ASP A 53 4.00 -12.99 0.37
N LEU A 54 2.73 -12.81 0.78
CA LEU A 54 2.27 -13.17 2.12
C LEU A 54 1.83 -14.64 2.19
N PRO A 55 1.97 -15.30 3.36
CA PRO A 55 1.28 -16.55 3.64
C PRO A 55 -0.23 -16.40 3.42
N SER A 56 -0.89 -17.45 2.91
CA SER A 56 -2.30 -17.36 2.49
C SER A 56 -3.24 -16.90 3.60
N ALA A 57 -3.03 -17.33 4.84
CA ALA A 57 -3.83 -16.91 5.99
C ALA A 57 -3.69 -15.41 6.28
N ASP A 58 -2.45 -14.89 6.29
CA ASP A 58 -2.18 -13.47 6.52
C ASP A 58 -2.68 -12.61 5.36
N ALA A 59 -2.54 -13.10 4.12
CA ALA A 59 -3.05 -12.44 2.92
C ALA A 59 -4.57 -12.27 2.97
N SER A 60 -5.31 -13.32 3.36
CA SER A 60 -6.77 -13.26 3.55
C SER A 60 -7.15 -12.27 4.64
N LEU A 61 -6.49 -12.34 5.80
CA LEU A 61 -6.74 -11.41 6.90
C LEU A 61 -6.50 -9.94 6.51
N VAL A 62 -5.42 -9.64 5.79
CA VAL A 62 -5.14 -8.29 5.29
C VAL A 62 -6.23 -7.81 4.35
N ARG A 63 -6.67 -8.68 3.41
CA ARG A 63 -7.73 -8.35 2.45
C ARG A 63 -9.04 -8.07 3.17
N GLU A 64 -9.45 -8.94 4.08
CA GLU A 64 -10.68 -8.77 4.87
C GLU A 64 -10.65 -7.49 5.69
N MET A 65 -9.54 -7.22 6.39
CA MET A 65 -9.40 -6.01 7.20
C MET A 65 -9.46 -4.72 6.34
N TRP A 66 -8.76 -4.69 5.19
CA TRP A 66 -8.78 -3.52 4.31
C TRP A 66 -10.14 -3.33 3.64
N GLN A 67 -10.81 -4.43 3.25
CA GLN A 67 -12.15 -4.37 2.67
C GLN A 67 -13.18 -3.88 3.70
N ALA A 68 -13.19 -4.45 4.90
CA ALA A 68 -14.08 -4.03 5.98
C ALA A 68 -13.89 -2.55 6.30
N TRP A 69 -12.64 -2.07 6.39
CA TRP A 69 -12.35 -0.66 6.61
C TRP A 69 -12.89 0.26 5.50
N ASN A 70 -12.77 -0.14 4.23
CA ASN A 70 -13.26 0.66 3.09
C ASN A 70 -14.78 0.55 2.91
N ARG A 71 -15.42 -0.49 3.44
CA ARG A 71 -16.88 -0.67 3.45
C ARG A 71 -17.56 -0.08 4.68
N GLU A 72 -16.78 0.46 5.62
CA GLU A 72 -17.26 0.95 6.92
C GLU A 72 -17.97 -0.15 7.73
N GLU A 73 -17.46 -1.38 7.62
CA GLU A 73 -17.95 -2.57 8.32
C GLU A 73 -17.20 -2.79 9.64
N ASP A 74 -17.79 -3.57 10.54
CA ASP A 74 -17.18 -3.89 11.84
C ASP A 74 -15.98 -4.83 11.66
N MET A 75 -14.84 -4.46 12.25
CA MET A 75 -13.58 -5.20 12.22
C MET A 75 -13.25 -5.89 13.55
N ALA A 76 -14.12 -5.78 14.56
CA ALA A 76 -13.84 -6.27 15.91
C ALA A 76 -13.46 -7.76 15.93
N ILE A 77 -14.09 -8.57 15.07
CA ILE A 77 -13.80 -10.00 14.96
C ILE A 77 -12.44 -10.31 14.31
N LEU A 78 -11.95 -9.42 13.45
CA LEU A 78 -10.67 -9.57 12.75
C LEU A 78 -9.49 -9.05 13.59
N TRP A 79 -9.76 -8.14 14.53
CA TRP A 79 -8.73 -7.43 15.28
C TRP A 79 -7.78 -8.33 16.07
N PRO A 80 -8.22 -9.38 16.79
CA PRO A 80 -7.30 -10.28 17.48
C PRO A 80 -6.31 -10.96 16.54
N GLY A 81 -6.79 -11.45 15.39
CA GLY A 81 -5.94 -12.06 14.36
C GLY A 81 -4.94 -11.07 13.77
N TRP A 82 -5.34 -9.81 13.58
CA TRP A 82 -4.44 -8.74 13.13
C TRP A 82 -3.31 -8.48 14.13
N ILE A 83 -3.61 -8.43 15.43
CA ILE A 83 -2.60 -8.26 16.48
C ILE A 83 -1.62 -9.44 16.49
N GLU A 84 -2.12 -10.68 16.36
CA GLU A 84 -1.28 -11.88 16.30
C GLU A 84 -0.37 -11.88 15.06
N ALA A 85 -0.88 -11.42 13.92
CA ALA A 85 -0.14 -11.35 12.66
C ALA A 85 0.87 -10.19 12.59
N LEU A 86 0.85 -9.22 13.53
CA LEU A 86 1.71 -8.02 13.48
C LEU A 86 3.20 -8.29 13.21
N PRO A 87 3.86 -9.31 13.81
CA PRO A 87 5.25 -9.62 13.51
C PRO A 87 5.47 -9.97 12.03
N THR A 88 4.61 -10.81 11.46
CA THR A 88 4.66 -11.22 10.05
C THR A 88 4.37 -10.04 9.14
N LEU A 89 3.31 -9.27 9.42
CA LEU A 89 2.93 -8.09 8.63
C LEU A 89 4.02 -7.00 8.69
N SER A 90 4.71 -6.86 9.82
CA SER A 90 5.83 -5.93 9.95
C SER A 90 7.05 -6.36 9.13
N ALA A 91 7.35 -7.66 9.09
CA ALA A 91 8.40 -8.19 8.23
C ALA A 91 8.05 -7.97 6.76
N HIS A 92 6.81 -8.28 6.38
CA HIS A 92 6.31 -8.06 5.03
C HIS A 92 6.37 -6.58 4.62
N ALA A 93 5.94 -5.64 5.46
CA ALA A 93 5.99 -4.21 5.15
C ALA A 93 7.43 -3.70 4.88
N ARG A 94 8.44 -4.24 5.58
CA ARG A 94 9.86 -3.95 5.30
C ARG A 94 10.32 -4.52 3.96
N THR A 95 9.93 -5.75 3.65
CA THR A 95 10.21 -6.38 2.35
C THR A 95 9.57 -5.57 1.22
N TRP A 96 8.31 -5.17 1.37
CA TRP A 96 7.57 -4.34 0.42
C TRP A 96 8.25 -2.98 0.19
N ALA A 97 8.60 -2.26 1.27
CA ALA A 97 9.31 -0.98 1.16
C ALA A 97 10.65 -1.14 0.42
N THR A 98 11.37 -2.24 0.69
CA THR A 98 12.62 -2.58 -0.01
C THR A 98 12.39 -2.90 -1.49
N HIS A 99 11.30 -3.59 -1.82
CA HIS A 99 10.90 -3.85 -3.21
C HIS A 99 10.63 -2.53 -3.96
N LEU A 100 9.85 -1.62 -3.38
CA LEU A 100 9.58 -0.31 -3.97
C LEU A 100 10.84 0.53 -4.16
N ALA A 101 11.74 0.53 -3.17
CA ALA A 101 12.99 1.30 -3.22
C ALA A 101 13.97 0.83 -4.31
N LYS A 102 13.80 -0.38 -4.88
CA LYS A 102 14.60 -0.86 -6.02
C LYS A 102 14.17 -0.22 -7.35
N GLN A 103 12.95 0.30 -7.42
CA GLN A 103 12.45 0.95 -8.62
C GLN A 103 13.04 2.36 -8.74
N SER A 104 13.29 2.84 -9.96
CA SER A 104 13.65 4.25 -10.16
C SER A 104 12.47 5.13 -9.74
N ASP A 105 12.74 6.19 -8.98
CA ASP A 105 11.70 7.11 -8.54
C ASP A 105 11.05 7.86 -9.72
N LEU A 106 9.84 8.35 -9.48
CA LEU A 106 9.03 9.02 -10.50
C LEU A 106 9.74 10.24 -11.10
N ALA A 107 10.44 11.04 -10.29
CA ALA A 107 11.10 12.25 -10.76
C ALA A 107 12.28 11.91 -11.66
N SER A 108 13.10 10.92 -11.27
CA SER A 108 14.18 10.39 -12.10
C SER A 108 13.67 9.84 -13.43
N ASN A 109 12.57 9.09 -13.44
CA ASN A 109 11.97 8.57 -14.67
C ASN A 109 11.39 9.68 -15.55
N LEU A 110 10.80 10.72 -14.95
CA LEU A 110 10.29 11.88 -15.67
C LEU A 110 11.43 12.67 -16.36
N VAL A 111 12.56 12.87 -15.67
CA VAL A 111 13.75 13.50 -16.27
C VAL A 111 14.28 12.66 -17.44
N LYS A 112 14.42 11.34 -17.27
CA LYS A 112 14.83 10.43 -18.36
C LYS A 112 13.89 10.53 -19.56
N PHE A 113 12.58 10.57 -19.31
CA PHE A 113 11.57 10.70 -20.36
C PHE A 113 11.69 12.02 -21.12
N ILE A 114 11.84 13.14 -20.42
CA ILE A 114 11.98 14.46 -21.04
C ILE A 114 13.26 14.55 -21.88
N ASN A 115 14.38 14.05 -21.37
CA ASN A 115 15.65 14.04 -22.12
C ASN A 115 15.51 13.25 -23.44
N LYS A 116 14.91 12.07 -23.38
CA LYS A 116 14.65 11.25 -24.59
C LYS A 116 13.75 11.98 -25.59
N LEU A 117 12.73 12.70 -25.10
CA LEU A 117 11.84 13.49 -25.97
C LEU A 117 12.60 14.62 -26.68
N LEU A 118 13.46 15.34 -25.96
CA LEU A 118 14.27 16.43 -26.52
C LEU A 118 15.26 15.91 -27.57
N GLU A 119 15.95 14.80 -27.29
CA GLU A 119 16.84 14.13 -28.25
C GLU A 119 16.09 13.70 -29.52
N SER A 120 14.86 13.17 -29.38
CA SER A 120 14.04 12.73 -30.52
C SER A 120 13.46 13.86 -31.37
N ARG A 121 13.37 15.09 -30.82
CA ARG A 121 12.84 16.28 -31.52
C ARG A 121 13.94 17.15 -32.15
N ALA A 122 15.20 16.85 -31.86
CA ALA A 122 16.35 17.58 -32.41
C ALA A 122 16.75 17.12 -33.83
N PHE A 123 15.93 16.27 -34.47
CA PHE A 123 16.06 15.81 -35.85
C PHE A 123 14.79 16.11 -36.65
#